data_AF-A0A922VII6-F1
#
_entry.id   AF-A0A922VII6-F1
#
_cell.length_a   1.000
_cell.length_b   1.000
_cell.length_c   1.000
_cell.angle_alpha   90.00
_cell.angle_beta   90.00
_cell.angle_gamma   90.00
#
_symmetry.space_group_name_H-M   'P 1'
#
loop_
_entity.id
_entity.type
_entity.pdbx_description
1 polymer ?
#
loop_
_entity_poly.entity_id
_entity_poly.type
_entity_poly.pdbx_seq_one_letter_code
_entity_poly.pdbx_strand_id
1 'polypeptide(L)'
;MTHDPNGTADQIARMLDEGDPNAFDPGAPAEPGVLEPYEVFRQEKDGDPMRHGGNVLAPDPELALHYARELFGRRGESTRLWVVRRADIHVLDDLDLLQPPLDRSFKKPGGYVMRDKLVAARDRAGTSKPGARAASHDTTGRRGGPGGPGAGDR
;
A
#
# COMPACT_ATOMS: atom_id res chain seq x y z
N MET A 1 45.78 49.11 4.88
CA MET A 1 44.43 48.63 4.55
C MET A 1 44.31 47.24 5.10
N THR A 2 44.00 47.15 6.38
CA THR A 2 43.87 45.91 7.15
C THR A 2 42.55 45.27 6.77
N HIS A 3 42.60 44.05 6.26
CA HIS A 3 41.43 43.25 5.92
C HIS A 3 40.91 42.63 7.23
N ASP A 4 39.79 43.12 7.75
CA ASP A 4 39.13 42.52 8.91
C ASP A 4 38.52 41.17 8.51
N PRO A 5 38.95 40.03 9.11
CA PRO A 5 38.48 38.71 8.74
C PRO A 5 37.13 38.33 9.38
N ASN A 6 36.47 39.24 10.10
CA ASN A 6 35.30 38.92 10.92
C ASN A 6 33.95 39.46 10.38
N GLY A 7 33.95 40.14 9.23
CA GLY A 7 32.71 40.73 8.67
C GLY A 7 31.80 39.75 7.91
N THR A 8 32.31 38.58 7.52
CA THR A 8 31.59 37.65 6.64
C THR A 8 30.70 36.66 7.41
N ALA A 9 31.03 36.34 8.66
CA ALA A 9 30.22 35.44 9.49
C ALA A 9 28.89 36.09 9.92
N ASP A 10 28.91 37.40 10.17
CA ASP A 10 27.74 38.17 10.61
C ASP A 10 26.75 38.49 9.47
N GLN A 11 27.18 38.27 8.22
CA GLN A 11 26.34 38.42 7.02
C GLN A 11 25.64 37.10 6.64
N ILE A 12 26.23 35.95 6.98
CA ILE A 12 25.63 34.63 6.75
C ILE A 12 24.55 34.33 7.82
N ALA A 13 24.75 34.81 9.06
CA ALA A 13 23.77 34.64 10.14
C ALA A 13 22.47 35.46 9.93
N ARG A 14 22.55 36.61 9.22
CA ARG A 14 21.36 37.43 8.90
C ARG A 14 20.55 36.92 7.71
N MET A 15 21.09 35.99 6.90
CA MET A 15 20.45 35.51 5.68
C MET A 15 19.60 34.25 5.90
N LEU A 16 19.53 33.74 7.13
CA LEU A 16 18.73 32.56 7.53
C LEU A 16 17.53 32.91 8.44
N ASP A 17 17.23 34.19 8.63
CA ASP A 17 16.10 34.68 9.45
C ASP A 17 14.92 35.20 8.60
N GLU A 18 15.03 35.15 7.28
CA GLU A 18 13.88 35.41 6.41
C GLU A 18 13.13 34.08 6.24
N GLY A 19 12.26 33.80 7.22
CA GLY A 19 11.38 32.63 7.23
C GLY A 19 10.69 32.48 5.88
N ASP A 20 10.88 31.31 5.26
CA ASP A 20 10.17 30.95 4.04
C ASP A 20 8.66 31.04 4.33
N PRO A 21 7.90 31.90 3.64
CA PRO A 21 6.46 32.03 3.86
C PRO A 21 5.68 30.76 3.48
N ASN A 22 6.34 29.78 2.84
CA ASN A 22 5.82 28.43 2.58
C ASN A 22 6.42 27.36 3.48
N ALA A 23 7.22 27.71 4.49
CA ALA A 23 7.65 26.74 5.51
C ALA A 23 6.41 26.25 6.26
N PHE A 24 6.08 24.99 6.02
CA PHE A 24 5.06 24.27 6.77
C PHE A 24 5.53 24.12 8.22
N ASP A 25 5.05 24.97 9.13
CA ASP A 25 5.20 24.80 10.57
C ASP A 25 3.96 24.06 11.11
N PRO A 26 4.02 22.72 11.31
CA PRO A 26 2.89 21.95 11.84
C PRO A 26 2.53 22.32 13.29
N GLY A 27 3.38 23.10 13.97
CA GLY A 27 3.19 23.57 15.33
C GLY A 27 2.78 25.03 15.44
N ALA A 28 2.74 25.78 14.33
CA ALA A 28 2.36 27.19 14.37
C ALA A 28 0.92 27.32 14.87
N PRO A 29 0.68 28.09 15.95
CA PRO A 29 -0.68 28.34 16.41
C PRO A 29 -1.47 29.00 15.27
N ALA A 30 -2.69 28.53 15.06
CA ALA A 30 -3.60 29.22 14.16
C ALA A 30 -3.79 30.66 14.66
N GLU A 31 -3.72 31.62 13.75
CA GLU A 31 -3.89 33.05 14.06
C GLU A 31 -5.25 33.25 14.77
N PRO A 32 -5.27 33.77 16.01
CA PRO A 32 -6.49 33.84 16.81
C PRO A 32 -7.53 34.71 16.12
N GLY A 33 -8.69 34.10 15.82
CA GLY A 33 -9.82 34.75 15.17
C GLY A 33 -10.03 34.39 13.70
N VAL A 34 -9.10 33.67 13.06
CA VAL A 34 -9.29 33.12 11.72
C VAL A 34 -9.91 31.72 11.83
N LEU A 35 -11.02 31.50 11.12
CA LEU A 35 -11.60 30.16 11.00
C LEU A 35 -10.91 29.42 9.86
N GLU A 36 -10.29 28.29 10.18
CA GLU A 36 -9.62 27.43 9.21
C GLU A 36 -10.42 26.16 8.93
N PRO A 37 -10.36 25.62 7.70
CA PRO A 37 -10.99 24.37 7.37
C PRO A 37 -10.20 23.17 7.90
N TYR A 38 -10.91 22.27 8.56
CA TYR A 38 -10.43 20.96 9.00
C TYR A 38 -11.22 19.87 8.28
N GLU A 39 -10.52 18.93 7.66
CA GLU A 39 -11.13 17.74 7.07
C GLU A 39 -11.44 16.70 8.14
N VAL A 40 -12.62 16.12 8.07
CA VAL A 40 -13.10 15.10 8.99
C VAL A 40 -13.23 13.78 8.24
N PHE A 41 -12.58 12.76 8.77
CA PHE A 41 -12.73 11.40 8.31
C PHE A 41 -13.37 10.54 9.40
N ARG A 42 -14.25 9.63 9.01
CA ARG A 42 -15.02 8.75 9.90
C ARG A 42 -14.80 7.28 9.56
N GLN A 43 -14.75 6.47 10.62
CA GLN A 43 -14.83 5.02 10.56
C GLN A 43 -16.21 4.61 11.09
N GLU A 44 -17.01 3.90 10.29
CA GLU A 44 -18.38 3.53 10.67
C GLU A 44 -18.44 2.29 11.58
N LYS A 45 -17.52 1.35 11.38
CA LYS A 45 -17.40 0.12 12.17
C LYS A 45 -15.93 -0.20 12.42
N ASP A 46 -15.67 -0.94 13.49
CA ASP A 46 -14.30 -1.38 13.80
C ASP A 46 -13.74 -2.24 12.66
N GLY A 47 -12.57 -1.82 12.16
CA GLY A 47 -11.88 -2.47 11.05
C GLY A 47 -12.21 -1.88 9.67
N ASP A 48 -13.25 -1.05 9.54
CA ASP A 48 -13.54 -0.36 8.28
C ASP A 48 -12.46 0.69 7.98
N PRO A 49 -12.19 0.99 6.69
CA PRO A 49 -11.30 2.07 6.34
C PRO A 49 -11.87 3.41 6.80
N MET A 50 -10.97 4.34 7.09
CA MET A 50 -11.33 5.72 7.38
C MET A 50 -11.83 6.39 6.08
N ARG A 51 -13.04 6.97 6.10
CA ARG A 51 -13.66 7.61 4.92
C ARG A 51 -13.86 9.09 5.15
N HIS A 52 -13.61 9.91 4.15
CA HIS A 52 -13.88 11.35 4.23
C HIS A 52 -15.39 11.59 4.41
N GLY A 53 -15.75 12.30 5.47
CA GLY A 53 -17.14 12.61 5.82
C GLY A 53 -17.54 14.05 5.49
N GLY A 54 -16.58 14.97 5.48
CA GLY A 54 -16.82 16.40 5.26
C GLY A 54 -15.75 17.25 5.92
N ASN A 55 -16.08 18.52 6.20
CA ASN A 55 -15.19 19.45 6.88
C ASN A 55 -15.92 20.24 7.97
N VAL A 56 -15.14 20.89 8.84
CA VAL A 56 -15.58 21.87 9.82
C VAL A 56 -14.69 23.11 9.75
N LEU A 57 -15.22 24.27 10.14
CA LEU A 57 -14.44 25.48 10.31
C LEU A 57 -14.18 25.70 11.80
N ALA A 58 -12.92 25.87 12.18
CA ALA A 58 -12.54 26.08 13.57
C ALA A 58 -11.31 26.99 13.66
N PRO A 59 -11.16 27.75 14.77
CA PRO A 59 -9.99 28.57 15.01
C PRO A 59 -8.78 27.76 15.47
N ASP A 60 -8.97 26.55 16.00
CA ASP A 60 -7.90 25.72 16.56
C ASP A 60 -8.29 24.23 16.53
N PRO A 61 -7.33 23.31 16.75
CA PRO A 61 -7.59 21.87 16.69
C PRO A 61 -8.53 21.36 17.80
N GLU A 62 -8.54 21.97 18.98
CA GLU A 62 -9.39 21.53 20.11
C GLU A 62 -10.86 21.78 19.78
N LEU A 63 -11.17 22.96 19.25
CA LEU A 63 -12.52 23.31 18.82
C LEU A 63 -12.93 22.54 17.55
N ALA A 64 -12.00 22.26 16.64
CA ALA A 64 -12.24 21.40 15.48
C ALA A 64 -12.70 20.00 15.90
N LEU A 65 -12.04 19.39 16.89
CA LEU A 65 -12.44 18.08 17.45
C LEU A 65 -13.84 18.13 18.06
N HIS A 66 -14.16 19.21 18.78
CA HIS A 66 -15.50 19.40 19.35
C HIS A 66 -16.57 19.45 18.25
N TYR A 67 -16.38 20.28 17.23
CA TYR A 67 -17.32 20.41 16.11
C TYR A 67 -17.45 19.10 15.32
N ALA A 68 -16.34 18.41 15.07
CA ALA A 68 -16.36 17.12 14.37
C ALA A 68 -17.16 16.07 15.13
N ARG A 69 -17.02 16.00 16.47
CA ARG A 69 -17.81 15.08 17.30
C ARG A 69 -19.30 15.36 17.19
N GLU A 70 -19.69 16.63 17.27
CA GLU A 70 -21.10 17.04 17.21
C GLU A 70 -21.74 16.80 15.84
N LEU A 71 -21.00 16.95 14.75
CA LEU A 71 -21.54 16.80 13.40
C LEU A 71 -21.46 15.36 12.86
N PHE A 72 -20.39 14.63 13.17
CA PHE A 72 -20.10 13.32 12.56
C PHE A 72 -20.13 12.14 13.54
N GLY A 73 -20.21 12.38 14.85
CA GLY A 73 -20.22 11.34 15.89
C GLY A 73 -21.61 10.94 16.40
N ARG A 74 -22.69 11.57 15.94
CA ARG A 74 -24.03 11.36 16.51
C ARG A 74 -24.56 9.97 16.21
N ARG A 75 -25.38 9.43 17.12
CA ARG A 75 -26.18 8.20 16.93
C ARG A 75 -25.38 6.95 16.56
N GLY A 76 -24.07 6.91 16.84
CA GLY A 76 -23.22 5.77 16.51
C GLY A 76 -22.92 5.65 15.01
N GLU A 77 -23.05 6.75 14.26
CA GLU A 77 -22.70 6.79 12.83
C GLU A 77 -21.18 6.65 12.59
N SER A 78 -20.37 6.87 13.64
CA SER A 78 -18.91 6.74 13.60
C SER A 78 -18.37 6.13 14.91
N THR A 79 -17.48 5.14 14.80
CA THR A 79 -16.72 4.57 15.94
C THR A 79 -15.42 5.32 16.19
N ARG A 80 -14.85 5.98 15.17
CA ARG A 80 -13.64 6.81 15.28
C ARG A 80 -13.68 7.98 14.29
N LEU A 81 -13.08 9.10 14.68
CA LEU A 81 -12.88 10.27 13.83
C LEU A 81 -11.39 10.60 13.72
N TRP A 82 -10.94 10.98 12.52
CA TRP A 82 -9.71 11.73 12.31
C TRP A 82 -10.09 13.16 11.90
N VAL A 83 -9.40 14.13 12.49
CA VAL A 83 -9.58 15.56 12.20
C VAL A 83 -8.22 16.11 11.86
N VAL A 84 -8.09 16.68 10.67
CA VAL A 84 -6.81 17.14 10.12
C VAL A 84 -7.02 18.54 9.55
N ARG A 85 -6.11 19.47 9.83
CA ARG A 85 -6.19 20.80 9.21
C ARG A 85 -6.00 20.62 7.70
N ARG A 86 -6.80 21.30 6.87
CA ARG A 86 -6.71 21.14 5.41
C ARG A 86 -5.32 21.49 4.87
N ALA A 87 -4.65 22.46 5.49
CA ALA A 87 -3.30 22.88 5.12
C ALA A 87 -2.24 21.77 5.29
N ASP A 88 -2.51 20.78 6.16
CA ASP A 88 -1.60 19.65 6.42
C ASP A 88 -1.78 18.51 5.41
N ILE A 89 -2.74 18.61 4.49
CA ILE A 89 -3.02 17.59 3.48
C ILE A 89 -2.23 17.91 2.22
N HIS A 90 -1.23 17.06 1.95
CA HIS A 90 -0.42 17.15 0.74
C HIS A 90 -1.02 16.33 -0.40
N VAL A 91 -1.02 16.91 -1.60
CA VAL A 91 -1.42 16.23 -2.83
C VAL A 91 -0.18 15.64 -3.49
N LEU A 92 -0.24 14.35 -3.81
CA LEU A 92 0.70 13.67 -4.68
C LEU A 92 -0.04 13.25 -5.95
N ASP A 93 0.20 13.95 -7.05
CA ASP A 93 -0.46 13.75 -8.35
C ASP A 93 0.49 13.21 -9.43
N ASP A 94 1.76 12.98 -9.09
CA ASP A 94 2.76 12.38 -9.97
C ASP A 94 2.47 10.88 -10.20
N LEU A 95 2.00 10.55 -11.41
CA LEU A 95 1.66 9.18 -11.80
C LEU A 95 2.86 8.24 -11.82
N ASP A 96 4.07 8.73 -12.09
CA ASP A 96 5.27 7.88 -12.11
C ASP A 96 5.61 7.41 -10.70
N LEU A 97 5.33 8.25 -9.68
CA LEU A 97 5.44 7.89 -8.26
C LEU A 97 4.29 7.00 -7.79
N LEU A 98 3.07 7.20 -8.30
CA LEU A 98 1.88 6.43 -7.90
C LEU A 98 1.79 5.05 -8.58
N GLN A 99 2.37 4.89 -9.76
CA GLN A 99 2.37 3.64 -10.54
C GLN A 99 3.79 3.27 -10.98
N PRO A 100 4.71 3.01 -10.03
CA PRO A 100 6.09 2.72 -10.38
C PRO A 100 6.13 1.46 -11.27
N PRO A 101 6.94 1.47 -12.35
CA PRO A 101 7.09 0.32 -13.21
C PRO A 101 7.43 -0.94 -12.40
N LEU A 102 6.66 -2.01 -12.60
CA LEU A 102 6.81 -3.31 -11.93
C LEU A 102 8.05 -4.09 -12.38
N ASP A 103 9.18 -3.42 -12.66
CA ASP A 103 10.39 -4.13 -13.03
C ASP A 103 11.03 -4.81 -11.80
N ARG A 104 10.52 -6.01 -11.51
CA ARG A 104 11.00 -6.91 -10.47
C ARG A 104 12.24 -7.71 -10.90
N SER A 105 12.89 -7.32 -12.01
CA SER A 105 14.07 -8.04 -12.54
C SER A 105 15.28 -8.05 -11.59
N PHE A 106 15.31 -7.16 -10.59
CA PHE A 106 16.35 -7.13 -9.56
C PHE A 106 16.25 -8.26 -8.51
N LYS A 107 15.22 -9.12 -8.56
CA LYS A 107 15.07 -10.30 -7.67
C LYS A 107 15.24 -11.65 -8.38
N LYS A 108 16.13 -11.75 -9.37
CA LYS A 108 16.69 -13.06 -9.72
C LYS A 108 18.06 -13.16 -9.06
N PRO A 109 18.23 -13.96 -7.99
CA PRO A 109 19.55 -14.36 -7.53
C PRO A 109 20.24 -15.10 -8.67
N GLY A 110 21.06 -14.39 -9.44
CA GLY A 110 22.05 -15.01 -10.28
C GLY A 110 23.06 -15.68 -9.37
N GLY A 111 23.16 -17.01 -9.42
CA GLY A 111 24.28 -17.71 -8.79
C GLY A 111 23.94 -18.86 -7.83
N TYR A 112 22.90 -19.65 -8.09
CA TYR A 112 22.99 -21.07 -7.76
C TYR A 112 22.21 -21.90 -8.76
N VAL A 113 22.90 -22.30 -9.82
CA VAL A 113 22.34 -23.16 -10.87
C VAL A 113 22.18 -24.55 -10.28
N MET A 114 21.06 -24.79 -9.60
CA MET A 114 20.65 -26.10 -9.06
C MET A 114 20.65 -27.18 -10.15
N ARG A 115 20.49 -26.79 -11.42
CA ARG A 115 20.62 -27.70 -12.57
C ARG A 115 22.01 -28.34 -12.65
N ASP A 116 23.09 -27.60 -12.38
CA ASP A 116 24.45 -28.15 -12.46
C ASP A 116 24.71 -29.16 -11.33
N LYS A 117 24.14 -28.90 -10.14
CA LYS A 117 24.23 -29.83 -9.01
C LYS A 117 23.32 -31.05 -9.17
N LEU A 118 22.17 -30.92 -9.82
CA LEU A 118 21.29 -32.05 -10.17
C LEU A 118 21.91 -32.95 -11.23
N VAL A 119 22.58 -32.39 -12.24
CA VAL A 119 23.32 -33.16 -13.25
C VAL A 119 24.51 -33.88 -12.59
N ALA A 120 25.31 -33.17 -11.80
CA ALA A 120 26.44 -33.77 -11.09
C ALA A 120 26.00 -34.83 -10.06
N ALA A 121 24.84 -34.69 -9.42
CA ALA A 121 24.28 -35.69 -8.51
C ALA A 121 23.72 -36.91 -9.28
N ARG A 122 23.04 -36.69 -10.41
CA ARG A 122 22.53 -37.76 -11.28
C ARG A 122 23.66 -38.61 -11.84
N ASP A 123 24.75 -37.97 -12.27
CA ASP A 123 25.91 -38.67 -12.83
C ASP A 123 26.69 -39.42 -11.72
N ARG A 124 26.68 -38.92 -10.47
CA ARG A 124 27.23 -39.62 -9.29
C ARG A 124 26.36 -40.79 -8.80
N ALA A 125 25.05 -40.71 -9.00
CA ALA A 125 24.10 -41.71 -8.51
C ALA A 125 23.95 -42.93 -9.43
N GLY A 126 24.49 -42.90 -10.66
CA GLY A 126 24.52 -44.05 -11.56
C GLY A 126 23.14 -44.64 -11.91
N THR A 127 22.04 -43.90 -11.72
CA THR A 127 20.70 -44.42 -11.96
C THR A 127 20.31 -44.25 -13.42
N SER A 128 20.57 -45.25 -14.26
CA SER A 128 19.88 -45.39 -15.53
C SER A 128 18.41 -45.73 -15.27
N LYS A 129 17.48 -44.89 -15.75
CA LYS A 129 16.05 -45.18 -15.73
C LYS A 129 15.79 -46.52 -16.43
N PRO A 130 15.16 -47.53 -15.80
CA PRO A 130 14.78 -48.75 -16.51
C PRO A 130 13.76 -48.38 -17.58
N GLY A 131 14.01 -48.82 -18.82
CA GLY A 131 13.10 -48.64 -19.94
C GLY A 131 11.74 -49.24 -19.63
N ALA A 132 10.67 -48.51 -19.95
CA ALA A 132 9.31 -49.00 -19.84
C ALA A 132 9.18 -50.29 -20.66
N ARG A 133 8.95 -51.42 -20.00
CA ARG A 133 8.54 -52.65 -20.66
C ARG A 133 7.06 -52.53 -21.01
N ALA A 134 6.77 -52.45 -22.30
CA ALA A 134 5.44 -52.73 -22.82
C ALA A 134 5.11 -54.20 -22.52
N ALA A 135 4.03 -54.45 -21.78
CA ALA A 135 3.45 -55.76 -21.63
C ALA A 135 1.98 -55.68 -22.07
N SER A 136 1.77 -56.12 -23.30
CA SER A 136 0.49 -56.56 -23.85
C SER A 136 -0.02 -57.78 -23.07
N HIS A 137 -1.30 -57.77 -22.69
CA HIS A 137 -2.04 -59.02 -22.51
C HIS A 137 -3.48 -58.84 -23.00
N ASP A 138 -3.68 -59.25 -24.24
CA ASP A 138 -4.96 -59.65 -24.80
C ASP A 138 -5.30 -61.04 -24.26
N THR A 139 -6.52 -61.25 -23.75
CA THR A 139 -7.21 -62.56 -23.73
C THR A 139 -8.71 -62.36 -23.44
N THR A 140 -9.48 -62.27 -24.51
CA THR A 140 -10.62 -63.17 -24.84
C THR A 140 -11.69 -63.52 -23.78
N GLY A 141 -12.91 -63.01 -23.99
CA GLY A 141 -14.05 -63.88 -24.34
C GLY A 141 -15.16 -64.23 -23.31
N ARG A 142 -16.31 -63.55 -23.49
CA ARG A 142 -17.67 -64.11 -23.73
C ARG A 142 -18.67 -64.34 -22.57
N ARG A 143 -19.90 -63.85 -22.85
CA ARG A 143 -21.27 -64.19 -22.35
C ARG A 143 -21.74 -63.44 -21.09
N GLY A 144 -22.93 -62.83 -21.03
CA GLY A 144 -24.03 -62.67 -21.98
C GLY A 144 -25.05 -61.65 -21.43
N GLY A 145 -25.84 -61.03 -22.32
CA GLY A 145 -27.04 -60.24 -21.94
C GLY A 145 -28.22 -61.14 -21.53
N PRO A 146 -29.49 -60.67 -21.45
CA PRO A 146 -30.06 -59.50 -22.14
C PRO A 146 -31.17 -58.67 -21.40
N GLY A 147 -31.62 -57.58 -22.03
CA GLY A 147 -32.98 -56.99 -21.96
C GLY A 147 -33.23 -55.99 -20.81
N GLY A 148 -33.82 -54.80 -20.98
CA GLY A 148 -34.69 -54.20 -22.01
C GLY A 148 -35.13 -52.76 -21.56
N PRO A 149 -36.01 -52.05 -22.29
CA PRO A 149 -35.88 -50.60 -22.54
C PRO A 149 -37.02 -49.69 -22.00
N GLY A 150 -36.82 -48.36 -22.09
CA GLY A 150 -37.89 -47.33 -22.07
C GLY A 150 -37.33 -45.95 -21.66
N ALA A 151 -37.09 -44.98 -22.56
CA ALA A 151 -38.05 -44.11 -23.27
C ALA A 151 -38.86 -43.20 -22.33
N GLY A 152 -38.65 -41.88 -22.42
CA GLY A 152 -39.47 -40.89 -21.70
C GLY A 152 -38.91 -39.46 -21.74
N ASP A 153 -39.09 -38.82 -22.88
CA ASP A 153 -38.99 -37.38 -23.14
C ASP A 153 -40.07 -36.61 -22.34
N ARG A 154 -39.71 -35.57 -21.58
CA ARG A 154 -40.51 -34.36 -21.23
C ARG A 154 -39.61 -33.26 -20.65
#